data_AF-A0A061BPW1-F1
#
_entry.id   AF-A0A061BPW1-F1
#
_cell.length_a   1.000
_cell.length_b   1.000
_cell.length_c   1.000
_cell.angle_alpha   90.00
_cell.angle_beta   90.00
_cell.angle_gamma   90.00
#
_symmetry.space_group_name_H-M   'P 1'
#
loop_
_entity.id
_entity.type
_entity.pdbx_description
1 polymer ?
#
loop_
_entity_poly.entity_id
_entity_poly.type
_entity_poly.pdbx_seq_one_letter_code
_entity_poly.pdbx_strand_id
1 'polypeptide(L)'
;TPISGRSIKTSPLKMYSVHTYTTRTIIPRGDLFGLVDCYSGKGDRTPKGSCGPYMRPISGDIRNTFSSKHAGTYLSWIVYITETFYDLLKKLFEECNKCCGDDKPKCRTARCSRNCNFNGKKPDPNHADSCESIVKCKFTRPTLYKYGFVNEDALMLADKPTKRTCKDFCKALKTVLSDKVDDDAALAKLVYVTIPEFLYQIRFPFMTLTLSLWLLSLLYLIHIMVIRLDLLHIKSHLHSPSSHRIAAQSLLAAARVNKLNRVLYLQP
;
A
#
# COMPACT_ATOMS: atom_id res chain seq x y z
N THR A 1 -30.77 -3.38 19.97
CA THR A 1 -30.91 -3.33 18.49
C THR A 1 -29.54 -3.19 17.88
N PRO A 2 -29.00 -4.26 17.27
CA PRO A 2 -27.58 -4.32 16.91
C PRO A 2 -27.30 -3.53 15.65
N ILE A 3 -26.19 -2.78 15.70
CA ILE A 3 -25.66 -1.98 14.61
C ILE A 3 -25.13 -2.95 13.55
N SER A 4 -25.70 -2.86 12.35
CA SER A 4 -25.34 -3.61 11.16
C SER A 4 -23.88 -3.35 10.79
N GLY A 5 -22.98 -4.16 11.33
CA GLY A 5 -21.60 -4.26 10.89
C GLY A 5 -21.60 -4.81 9.48
N ARG A 6 -21.47 -3.92 8.49
CA ARG A 6 -21.18 -4.30 7.11
C ARG A 6 -19.82 -4.97 7.13
N SER A 7 -19.81 -6.28 7.33
CA SER A 7 -18.64 -7.13 7.26
C SER A 7 -18.01 -6.88 5.90
N ILE A 8 -16.92 -6.12 5.90
CA ILE A 8 -15.96 -6.14 4.80
C ILE A 8 -15.60 -7.62 4.72
N LYS A 9 -16.11 -8.31 3.71
CA LYS A 9 -15.64 -9.65 3.35
C LYS A 9 -14.20 -9.44 2.92
N THR A 10 -13.29 -9.39 3.89
CA THR A 10 -11.88 -9.71 3.70
C THR A 10 -11.85 -11.19 3.37
N SER A 11 -12.31 -11.52 2.16
CA SER A 11 -11.85 -12.71 1.46
C SER A 11 -10.34 -12.68 1.65
N PRO A 12 -9.75 -13.67 2.35
CA PRO A 12 -8.33 -13.62 2.67
C PRO A 12 -7.60 -13.34 1.36
N LEU A 13 -6.65 -12.41 1.37
CA LEU A 13 -5.68 -12.22 0.31
C LEU A 13 -4.99 -13.58 0.12
N LYS A 14 -5.60 -14.39 -0.72
CA LYS A 14 -5.29 -15.77 -1.01
C LYS A 14 -4.19 -15.71 -2.05
N MET A 15 -3.07 -15.12 -1.65
CA MET A 15 -1.85 -15.02 -2.46
C MET A 15 -1.26 -16.42 -2.76
N TYR A 16 -1.74 -17.43 -2.05
CA TYR A 16 -1.76 -18.83 -2.47
C TYR A 16 -3.13 -19.44 -2.13
N SER A 17 -4.19 -19.14 -2.89
CA SER A 17 -5.22 -20.17 -3.03
C SER A 17 -4.66 -21.19 -4.00
N VAL A 18 -4.56 -22.44 -3.54
CA VAL A 18 -4.94 -23.56 -4.40
C VAL A 18 -6.34 -23.19 -4.91
N HIS A 19 -6.42 -22.60 -6.10
CA HIS A 19 -7.69 -22.26 -6.72
C HIS A 19 -8.21 -23.55 -7.32
N THR A 20 -9.31 -24.03 -6.74
CA THR A 20 -10.18 -25.03 -7.34
C THR A 20 -10.51 -24.60 -8.76
N TYR A 21 -10.11 -25.45 -9.71
CA TYR A 21 -10.31 -25.34 -11.15
C TYR A 21 -11.74 -24.91 -11.49
N THR A 22 -11.92 -23.60 -11.68
CA THR A 22 -13.16 -23.08 -12.25
C THR A 22 -12.82 -22.55 -13.63
N THR A 23 -13.46 -23.18 -14.60
CA THR A 23 -13.26 -23.11 -16.04
C THR A 23 -13.33 -21.70 -16.62
N ARG A 24 -12.45 -21.45 -17.59
CA ARG A 24 -12.26 -20.25 -18.42
C ARG A 24 -11.54 -19.11 -17.71
N THR A 25 -10.30 -18.82 -18.12
CA THR A 25 -9.94 -17.52 -18.69
C THR A 25 -8.51 -17.55 -19.21
N ILE A 26 -8.35 -17.10 -20.44
CA ILE A 26 -7.11 -16.62 -21.05
C ILE A 26 -6.39 -15.75 -20.00
N ILE A 27 -5.10 -16.00 -19.77
CA ILE A 27 -4.26 -15.28 -18.80
C ILE A 27 -4.63 -13.80 -18.84
N PRO A 28 -5.27 -13.25 -17.79
CA PRO A 28 -5.69 -11.88 -17.79
C PRO A 28 -4.45 -10.99 -17.93
N ARG A 29 -4.59 -9.98 -18.78
CA ARG A 29 -3.54 -9.03 -19.14
C ARG A 29 -2.94 -8.44 -17.85
N GLY A 30 -1.64 -8.62 -17.64
CA GLY A 30 -0.89 -7.92 -16.58
C GLY A 30 -0.96 -8.49 -15.16
N ASP A 31 -1.38 -9.74 -14.95
CA ASP A 31 -1.36 -10.38 -13.62
C ASP A 31 0.02 -10.99 -13.27
N LEU A 32 0.40 -10.91 -12.00
CA LEU A 32 1.64 -11.47 -11.43
C LEU A 32 1.69 -13.00 -11.58
N PHE A 33 0.52 -13.66 -11.64
CA PHE A 33 0.46 -15.12 -11.86
C PHE A 33 1.14 -15.56 -13.15
N GLY A 34 1.21 -14.72 -14.19
CA GLY A 34 1.93 -15.04 -15.42
C GLY A 34 3.45 -15.22 -15.24
N LEU A 35 4.00 -14.80 -14.09
CA LEU A 35 5.41 -14.97 -13.71
C LEU A 35 5.69 -16.24 -12.89
N VAL A 36 4.65 -16.86 -12.35
CA VAL A 36 4.74 -18.03 -11.47
C VAL A 36 4.18 -19.26 -12.18
N ASP A 37 3.26 -19.07 -13.12
CA ASP A 37 2.55 -20.16 -13.77
C ASP A 37 2.12 -19.84 -15.20
N CYS A 38 1.79 -20.88 -15.97
CA CYS A 38 1.48 -20.80 -17.39
C CYS A 38 0.54 -21.93 -17.81
N TYR A 39 -0.63 -22.06 -17.16
CA TYR A 39 -1.64 -23.06 -17.53
C TYR A 39 -2.62 -22.57 -18.60
N SER A 40 -2.89 -23.43 -19.57
CA SER A 40 -3.94 -23.25 -20.59
C SER A 40 -5.08 -24.26 -20.38
N GLY A 41 -5.76 -24.21 -19.24
CA GLY A 41 -6.88 -25.13 -18.94
C GLY A 41 -6.44 -26.52 -18.46
N LYS A 42 -7.42 -27.36 -18.08
CA LYS A 42 -7.17 -28.68 -17.46
C LYS A 42 -6.41 -29.60 -18.42
N GLY A 43 -5.15 -29.90 -18.08
CA GLY A 43 -4.34 -30.95 -18.72
C GLY A 43 -3.39 -30.51 -19.83
N ASP A 44 -3.45 -29.25 -20.27
CA ASP A 44 -2.56 -28.73 -21.31
C ASP A 44 -1.44 -27.87 -20.69
N ARG A 45 -0.21 -28.42 -20.72
CA ARG A 45 1.02 -27.74 -20.27
C ARG A 45 1.67 -26.93 -21.39
N THR A 46 1.01 -26.71 -22.52
CA THR A 46 1.57 -25.88 -23.58
C THR A 46 1.64 -24.42 -23.15
N PRO A 47 2.85 -23.82 -23.14
CA PRO A 47 3.00 -22.45 -22.71
C PRO A 47 2.37 -21.49 -23.72
N LYS A 48 1.52 -20.55 -23.30
CA LYS A 48 0.96 -19.51 -24.19
C LYS A 48 1.65 -18.17 -24.01
N GLY A 49 2.11 -17.59 -25.11
CA GLY A 49 2.81 -16.31 -25.08
C GLY A 49 4.07 -16.38 -24.20
N SER A 50 4.31 -15.35 -23.39
CA SER A 50 5.49 -15.20 -22.55
C SER A 50 5.35 -15.69 -21.11
N CYS A 51 4.24 -16.31 -20.69
CA CYS A 51 4.09 -16.77 -19.28
C CYS A 51 5.05 -17.91 -18.92
N GLY A 52 5.30 -18.14 -17.63
CA GLY A 52 6.13 -19.26 -17.21
C GLY A 52 6.39 -19.27 -15.70
N PRO A 53 6.86 -20.40 -15.15
CA PRO A 53 7.25 -20.51 -13.75
C PRO A 53 8.62 -19.87 -13.50
N TYR A 54 8.73 -18.57 -13.77
CA TYR A 54 10.00 -17.85 -13.79
C TYR A 54 10.58 -17.60 -12.40
N MET A 55 9.73 -17.26 -11.44
CA MET A 55 10.18 -16.74 -10.15
C MET A 55 9.25 -17.10 -8.99
N ARG A 56 9.85 -17.37 -7.85
CA ARG A 56 9.22 -17.52 -6.54
C ARG A 56 10.04 -16.81 -5.48
N PRO A 57 9.41 -16.25 -4.43
CA PRO A 57 10.16 -15.64 -3.34
C PRO A 57 11.00 -16.71 -2.62
N ILE A 58 12.23 -16.37 -2.23
CA ILE A 58 13.12 -17.28 -1.46
C ILE A 58 12.43 -17.80 -0.18
N SER A 59 11.56 -16.98 0.40
CA SER A 59 10.84 -17.25 1.65
C SER A 59 9.39 -17.70 1.42
N GLY A 60 9.07 -18.16 0.22
CA GLY A 60 7.72 -18.59 -0.16
C GLY A 60 7.19 -19.72 0.72
N ASP A 61 8.01 -20.74 0.97
CA ASP A 61 7.61 -21.92 1.73
C ASP A 61 7.24 -21.56 3.18
N ILE A 62 8.09 -20.76 3.85
CA ILE A 62 7.86 -20.28 5.22
C ILE A 62 6.55 -19.48 5.29
N ARG A 63 6.39 -18.49 4.38
CA ARG A 63 5.19 -17.64 4.37
C ARG A 63 3.93 -18.45 4.09
N ASN A 64 4.01 -19.47 3.24
CA ASN A 64 2.87 -20.34 2.95
C ASN A 64 2.46 -21.16 4.19
N THR A 65 3.42 -21.78 4.88
CA THR A 65 3.16 -22.57 6.09
C THR A 65 2.51 -21.76 7.21
N PHE A 66 2.95 -20.51 7.43
CA PHE A 66 2.47 -19.69 8.55
C PHE A 66 1.42 -18.64 8.16
N SER A 67 0.96 -18.64 6.91
CA SER A 67 0.00 -17.66 6.37
C SER A 67 -1.28 -17.57 7.20
N SER A 68 -1.86 -18.72 7.55
CA SER A 68 -3.11 -18.77 8.32
C SER A 68 -2.96 -18.17 9.72
N LYS A 69 -1.81 -18.41 10.37
CA LYS A 69 -1.52 -17.96 11.73
C LYS A 69 -1.19 -16.48 11.81
N HIS A 70 -0.54 -15.92 10.79
CA HIS A 70 -0.05 -14.54 10.76
C HIS A 70 -0.75 -13.66 9.72
N ALA A 71 -1.94 -14.03 9.26
CA ALA A 71 -2.67 -13.33 8.21
C ALA A 71 -2.83 -11.83 8.47
N GLY A 72 -3.16 -11.45 9.71
CA GLY A 72 -3.30 -10.03 10.10
C GLY A 72 -1.99 -9.24 9.99
N THR A 73 -0.88 -9.82 10.44
CA THR A 73 0.45 -9.20 10.35
C THR A 73 0.90 -9.09 8.90
N TYR A 74 0.71 -10.13 8.10
CA TYR A 74 1.04 -10.11 6.67
C TYR A 74 0.21 -9.10 5.90
N LEU A 75 -1.08 -8.96 6.21
CA LEU A 75 -1.92 -7.92 5.61
C LEU A 75 -1.37 -6.52 5.90
N SER A 76 -1.01 -6.24 7.15
CA SER A 76 -0.40 -4.96 7.53
C SER A 76 0.88 -4.70 6.73
N TRP A 77 1.77 -5.69 6.62
CA TRP A 77 3.01 -5.54 5.86
C TRP A 77 2.79 -5.35 4.37
N ILE A 78 1.87 -6.11 3.76
CA ILE A 78 1.55 -6.00 2.33
C ILE A 78 1.14 -4.57 2.00
N VAL A 79 0.24 -3.97 2.79
CA VAL A 79 -0.26 -2.60 2.57
C VAL A 79 0.87 -1.57 2.51
N TYR A 80 1.93 -1.73 3.31
CA TYR A 80 3.05 -0.78 3.33
C TYR A 80 4.20 -1.13 2.40
N ILE A 81 4.37 -2.40 2.03
CA ILE A 81 5.52 -2.88 1.23
C ILE A 81 5.20 -2.91 -0.27
N THR A 82 3.94 -2.97 -0.68
CA THR A 82 3.54 -3.12 -2.10
C THR A 82 4.11 -2.07 -3.04
N GLU A 83 4.24 -0.81 -2.60
CA GLU A 83 4.88 0.24 -3.41
C GLU A 83 6.37 -0.07 -3.63
N THR A 84 7.10 -0.37 -2.56
CA THR A 84 8.51 -0.75 -2.65
C THR A 84 8.70 -2.03 -3.46
N PHE A 85 7.75 -2.97 -3.39
CA PHE A 85 7.75 -4.19 -4.19
C PHE A 85 7.60 -3.88 -5.68
N TYR A 86 6.69 -2.96 -6.05
CA TYR A 86 6.55 -2.50 -7.43
C TYR A 86 7.84 -1.89 -7.96
N ASP A 87 8.49 -1.02 -7.18
CA ASP A 87 9.76 -0.40 -7.56
C ASP A 87 10.89 -1.42 -7.71
N LEU A 88 10.97 -2.41 -6.82
CA LEU A 88 11.93 -3.50 -6.93
C LEU A 88 11.68 -4.35 -8.18
N LEU A 89 10.42 -4.61 -8.52
CA LEU A 89 10.05 -5.34 -9.72
C LEU A 89 10.40 -4.55 -10.99
N LYS A 90 10.23 -3.22 -10.97
CA LYS A 90 10.68 -2.33 -12.05
C LYS A 90 12.20 -2.36 -12.24
N LYS A 91 12.97 -2.27 -11.15
CA LYS A 91 14.43 -2.40 -11.19
C LYS A 91 14.89 -3.78 -11.69
N LEU A 92 14.19 -4.84 -11.28
CA LEU A 92 14.42 -6.20 -11.80
C LEU A 92 14.19 -6.26 -13.31
N PHE A 93 13.11 -5.64 -13.81
CA PHE A 93 12.82 -5.57 -15.24
C PHE A 93 13.90 -4.80 -16.01
N GLU A 94 14.35 -3.65 -15.49
CA GLU A 94 15.42 -2.88 -16.13
C GLU A 94 16.74 -3.67 -16.25
N GLU A 95 17.13 -4.39 -15.18
CA GLU A 95 18.29 -5.29 -15.22
C GLU A 95 18.09 -6.46 -16.17
N CYS A 96 16.89 -7.04 -16.21
CA CYS A 96 16.52 -8.09 -17.17
C CYS A 96 16.68 -7.57 -18.60
N ASN A 97 16.13 -6.39 -18.90
CA ASN A 97 16.13 -5.82 -20.24
C ASN A 97 17.56 -5.46 -20.71
N LYS A 98 18.40 -4.91 -19.83
CA LYS A 98 19.84 -4.69 -20.11
C LYS A 98 20.62 -5.99 -20.35
N CYS A 99 20.15 -7.10 -19.83
CA CYS A 99 20.81 -8.39 -20.02
C CYS A 99 20.31 -9.13 -21.27
N CYS A 100 19.03 -8.99 -21.60
CA CYS A 100 18.33 -9.88 -22.52
C CYS A 100 17.55 -9.18 -23.65
N GLY A 101 17.34 -7.87 -23.57
CA GLY A 101 16.57 -7.07 -24.51
C GLY A 101 17.39 -6.42 -25.64
N ASP A 102 18.69 -6.21 -25.42
CA ASP A 102 19.58 -5.55 -26.39
C ASP A 102 19.91 -6.42 -27.61
N ASP A 103 20.41 -5.79 -28.68
CA ASP A 103 20.84 -6.45 -29.93
C ASP A 103 21.90 -7.53 -29.72
N LYS A 104 22.66 -7.44 -28.62
CA LYS A 104 23.64 -8.43 -28.15
C LYS A 104 23.27 -8.92 -26.74
N PRO A 105 22.29 -9.84 -26.61
CA PRO A 105 21.88 -10.32 -25.30
C PRO A 105 22.99 -11.14 -24.65
N LYS A 106 23.31 -10.86 -23.38
CA LYS A 106 24.34 -11.57 -22.61
C LYS A 106 23.98 -13.02 -22.34
N CYS A 107 22.68 -13.33 -22.31
CA CYS A 107 22.15 -14.68 -22.15
C CYS A 107 22.06 -15.48 -23.46
N ARG A 108 22.46 -14.90 -24.61
CA ARG A 108 22.38 -15.55 -25.91
C ARG A 108 23.73 -16.16 -26.29
N THR A 109 23.86 -17.46 -26.10
CA THR A 109 25.09 -18.20 -26.43
C THR A 109 25.20 -18.57 -27.91
N ALA A 110 24.08 -18.77 -28.62
CA ALA A 110 24.08 -19.09 -30.05
C ALA A 110 22.87 -18.49 -30.80
N ARG A 111 22.93 -18.45 -32.13
CA ARG A 111 21.76 -18.17 -32.98
C ARG A 111 20.80 -19.36 -32.89
N CYS A 112 19.49 -19.10 -32.80
CA CYS A 112 18.48 -20.13 -33.01
C CYS A 112 18.70 -20.78 -34.39
N SER A 113 18.43 -22.08 -34.52
CA SER A 113 18.52 -22.77 -35.82
C SER A 113 17.69 -22.04 -36.87
N ARG A 114 18.13 -22.07 -38.14
CA ARG A 114 17.49 -21.38 -39.28
C ARG A 114 15.98 -21.69 -39.43
N ASN A 115 15.51 -22.81 -38.88
CA ASN A 115 14.11 -23.25 -38.95
C ASN A 115 13.26 -22.77 -37.75
N CYS A 116 13.79 -21.94 -36.85
CA CYS A 116 13.03 -21.40 -35.72
C CYS A 116 12.20 -20.19 -36.17
N ASN A 117 10.92 -20.41 -36.52
CA ASN A 117 10.06 -19.36 -37.08
C ASN A 117 9.27 -18.64 -35.98
N PHE A 118 9.96 -17.82 -35.18
CA PHE A 118 9.29 -17.03 -34.13
C PHE A 118 8.57 -15.82 -34.72
N ASN A 119 7.33 -16.00 -35.16
CA ASN A 119 6.47 -14.91 -35.64
C ASN A 119 5.63 -14.24 -34.53
N GLY A 120 6.10 -14.27 -33.27
CA GLY A 120 5.50 -13.55 -32.13
C GLY A 120 4.06 -13.94 -31.73
N LYS A 121 3.38 -14.77 -32.52
CA LYS A 121 1.97 -15.17 -32.36
C LYS A 121 1.81 -16.58 -31.77
N LYS A 122 2.83 -17.43 -31.86
CA LYS A 122 2.89 -18.76 -31.22
C LYS A 122 4.34 -19.07 -30.81
N PRO A 123 4.59 -19.62 -29.60
CA PRO A 123 5.88 -20.23 -29.30
C PRO A 123 6.04 -21.45 -30.22
N ASP A 124 7.14 -21.48 -30.97
CA ASP A 124 7.50 -22.63 -31.80
C ASP A 124 8.03 -23.74 -30.88
N PRO A 125 7.45 -24.95 -30.86
CA PRO A 125 7.96 -26.07 -30.05
C PRO A 125 9.38 -26.50 -30.45
N ASN A 126 9.86 -26.09 -31.63
CA ASN A 126 11.16 -26.49 -32.18
C ASN A 126 12.25 -25.47 -31.89
N HIS A 127 12.52 -25.21 -30.61
CA HIS A 127 13.82 -24.68 -30.23
C HIS A 127 14.89 -25.74 -30.50
N ALA A 128 15.88 -25.41 -31.33
CA ALA A 128 17.09 -26.23 -31.43
C ALA A 128 17.81 -26.29 -30.07
N ASP A 129 18.55 -27.37 -29.81
CA ASP A 129 19.29 -27.56 -28.56
C ASP A 129 20.32 -26.44 -28.30
N SER A 130 20.68 -25.70 -29.35
CA SER A 130 21.54 -24.52 -29.30
C SER A 130 20.93 -23.28 -28.66
N CYS A 131 19.59 -23.20 -28.50
CA CYS A 131 18.95 -22.09 -27.81
C CYS A 131 19.06 -22.32 -26.31
N GLU A 132 19.62 -21.39 -25.52
CA GLU A 132 19.82 -21.61 -24.09
C GLU A 132 18.59 -21.14 -23.28
N SER A 133 18.17 -21.95 -22.30
CA SER A 133 17.07 -21.60 -21.38
C SER A 133 17.48 -20.51 -20.39
N ILE A 134 16.51 -19.77 -19.84
CA ILE A 134 16.73 -18.75 -18.81
C ILE A 134 17.54 -19.25 -17.60
N VAL A 135 17.31 -20.50 -17.17
CA VAL A 135 17.96 -21.12 -16.01
C VAL A 135 19.47 -21.26 -16.20
N LYS A 136 19.90 -21.53 -17.44
CA LYS A 136 21.31 -21.70 -17.77
C LYS A 136 22.03 -20.37 -18.06
N CYS A 137 21.29 -19.25 -18.12
CA CYS A 137 21.94 -17.95 -18.22
C CYS A 137 22.68 -17.59 -16.93
N LYS A 138 23.98 -17.35 -17.05
CA LYS A 138 24.85 -16.98 -15.92
C LYS A 138 24.46 -15.69 -15.22
N PHE A 139 23.74 -14.78 -15.90
CA PHE A 139 23.35 -13.49 -15.36
C PHE A 139 21.95 -13.49 -14.72
N THR A 140 21.01 -14.26 -15.26
CA THR A 140 19.61 -14.21 -14.81
C THR A 140 19.44 -14.72 -13.38
N ARG A 141 20.11 -15.81 -13.01
CA ARG A 141 20.00 -16.39 -11.68
C ARG A 141 20.55 -15.43 -10.60
N PRO A 142 21.77 -14.87 -10.70
CA PRO A 142 22.23 -13.85 -9.75
C PRO A 142 21.31 -12.64 -9.65
N THR A 143 20.76 -12.15 -10.77
CA THR A 143 19.80 -11.05 -10.77
C THR A 143 18.54 -11.42 -9.99
N LEU A 144 17.96 -12.60 -10.19
CA LEU A 144 16.80 -13.04 -9.40
C LEU A 144 17.10 -13.09 -7.89
N TYR A 145 18.23 -13.69 -7.50
CA TYR A 145 18.63 -13.76 -6.09
C TYR A 145 18.85 -12.39 -5.46
N LYS A 146 19.43 -11.43 -6.21
CA LYS A 146 19.61 -10.04 -5.76
C LYS A 146 18.30 -9.38 -5.36
N TYR A 147 17.22 -9.68 -6.09
CA TYR A 147 15.87 -9.16 -5.81
C TYR A 147 15.02 -10.09 -4.92
N GLY A 148 15.61 -11.14 -4.33
CA GLY A 148 14.93 -12.02 -3.38
C GLY A 148 14.11 -13.16 -4.01
N PHE A 149 14.35 -13.47 -5.27
CA PHE A 149 13.64 -14.52 -6.02
C PHE A 149 14.56 -15.68 -6.42
N VAL A 150 13.95 -16.84 -6.59
CA VAL A 150 14.57 -18.01 -7.22
C VAL A 150 13.64 -18.53 -8.31
N ASN A 151 14.14 -19.35 -9.23
CA ASN A 151 13.26 -19.96 -10.21
C ASN A 151 12.23 -20.87 -9.51
N GLU A 152 10.96 -20.77 -9.91
CA GLU A 152 9.89 -21.62 -9.36
C GLU A 152 10.13 -23.08 -9.76
N ASP A 153 10.22 -23.34 -11.07
CA ASP A 153 10.52 -24.67 -11.60
C ASP A 153 11.62 -24.59 -12.66
N ALA A 154 12.85 -24.88 -12.24
CA ALA A 154 14.02 -24.86 -13.11
C ALA A 154 13.97 -25.96 -14.19
N LEU A 155 13.30 -27.08 -13.93
CA LEU A 155 13.21 -28.20 -14.89
C LEU A 155 12.25 -27.82 -16.02
N MET A 156 11.05 -27.32 -15.68
CA MET A 156 10.06 -26.86 -16.66
C MET A 156 10.61 -25.71 -17.52
N LEU A 157 11.44 -24.84 -16.96
CA LEU A 157 12.06 -23.74 -17.71
C LEU A 157 13.21 -24.18 -18.63
N ALA A 158 13.89 -25.29 -18.31
CA ALA A 158 15.05 -25.80 -19.04
C ALA A 158 14.67 -26.78 -20.16
N ASP A 159 13.68 -27.63 -19.92
CA ASP A 159 13.32 -28.76 -20.80
C ASP A 159 12.29 -28.39 -21.87
N LYS A 160 12.32 -29.12 -22.98
CA LYS A 160 11.29 -29.02 -24.04
C LYS A 160 10.04 -29.80 -23.59
N PRO A 161 8.80 -29.35 -23.91
CA PRO A 161 8.41 -28.24 -24.80
C PRO A 161 8.22 -26.89 -24.11
N THR A 162 8.40 -26.81 -22.79
CA THR A 162 8.06 -25.63 -21.96
C THR A 162 9.20 -24.63 -21.80
N LYS A 163 10.36 -24.93 -22.40
CA LYS A 163 11.57 -24.11 -22.39
C LYS A 163 11.29 -22.62 -22.60
N ARG A 164 11.79 -21.80 -21.68
CA ARG A 164 11.64 -20.34 -21.74
C ARG A 164 12.98 -19.63 -21.89
N THR A 165 12.99 -18.58 -22.70
CA THR A 165 14.18 -17.73 -22.89
C THR A 165 14.16 -16.55 -21.93
N CYS A 166 15.32 -15.93 -21.72
CA CYS A 166 15.38 -14.71 -20.91
C CYS A 166 14.55 -13.56 -21.51
N LYS A 167 14.40 -13.49 -22.84
CA LYS A 167 13.59 -12.47 -23.50
C LYS A 167 12.10 -12.66 -23.19
N ASP A 168 11.63 -13.91 -23.09
CA ASP A 168 10.25 -14.21 -22.69
C ASP A 168 9.98 -13.74 -21.26
N PHE A 169 10.93 -13.96 -20.35
CA PHE A 169 10.83 -13.44 -18.99
C PHE A 169 10.75 -11.92 -18.92
N CYS A 170 11.63 -11.19 -19.61
CA CYS A 170 11.55 -9.72 -19.61
C CYS A 170 10.24 -9.23 -20.26
N LYS A 171 9.71 -9.93 -21.27
CA LYS A 171 8.40 -9.61 -21.86
C LYS A 171 7.26 -9.86 -20.88
N ALA A 172 7.32 -10.94 -20.10
CA ALA A 172 6.35 -11.22 -19.05
C ALA A 172 6.38 -10.15 -17.96
N LEU A 173 7.58 -9.77 -17.48
CA LEU A 173 7.76 -8.67 -16.52
C LEU A 173 7.19 -7.35 -17.06
N LYS A 174 7.47 -7.02 -18.33
CA LYS A 174 6.93 -5.83 -18.99
C LYS A 174 5.40 -5.82 -19.03
N THR A 175 4.79 -7.00 -19.18
CA THR A 175 3.33 -7.13 -19.21
C THR A 175 2.73 -6.90 -17.82
N VAL A 176 3.40 -7.34 -16.76
CA VAL A 176 2.96 -7.08 -15.37
C VAL A 176 3.16 -5.61 -14.96
N LEU A 177 4.24 -5.00 -15.43
CA LEU A 177 4.63 -3.62 -15.11
C LEU A 177 4.07 -2.57 -16.06
N SER A 178 3.07 -2.89 -16.88
CA SER A 178 2.64 -1.96 -17.94
C SER A 178 2.12 -0.64 -17.34
N ASP A 179 2.83 0.46 -17.64
CA ASP A 179 2.52 1.83 -17.22
C ASP A 179 1.24 2.43 -17.86
N LYS A 180 0.52 1.65 -18.66
CA LYS A 180 -0.71 2.09 -19.33
C LYS A 180 -1.92 1.74 -18.46
N VAL A 181 -2.62 2.79 -18.01
CA VAL A 181 -3.84 2.71 -17.18
C VAL A 181 -4.95 1.88 -17.85
N ASP A 182 -4.97 1.79 -19.18
CA ASP A 182 -5.96 1.03 -19.97
C ASP A 182 -5.70 -0.49 -20.07
N ASP A 183 -4.54 -0.97 -19.62
CA ASP A 183 -4.16 -2.40 -19.75
C ASP A 183 -4.58 -3.28 -18.55
N ASP A 184 -5.36 -2.75 -17.59
CA ASP A 184 -5.86 -3.48 -16.41
C ASP A 184 -4.75 -4.19 -15.61
N ALA A 185 -3.54 -3.61 -15.54
CA ALA A 185 -2.44 -4.17 -14.77
C ALA A 185 -2.82 -4.22 -13.27
N ALA A 186 -3.09 -5.43 -12.79
CA ALA A 186 -3.63 -5.67 -11.45
C ALA A 186 -2.73 -5.09 -10.35
N LEU A 187 -1.40 -5.16 -10.55
CA LEU A 187 -0.43 -4.66 -9.59
C LEU A 187 -0.43 -3.14 -9.50
N ALA A 188 -0.45 -2.43 -10.64
CA ALA A 188 -0.49 -0.96 -10.67
C ALA A 188 -1.79 -0.43 -10.04
N LYS A 189 -2.93 -1.05 -10.33
CA LYS A 189 -4.22 -0.72 -9.71
C LYS A 189 -4.23 -0.97 -8.20
N LEU A 190 -3.57 -2.03 -7.75
CA LEU A 190 -3.44 -2.32 -6.33
C LEU A 190 -2.65 -1.21 -5.62
N VAL A 191 -1.49 -0.85 -6.17
CA VAL A 191 -0.55 0.13 -5.57
C VAL A 191 -1.10 1.55 -5.62
N TYR A 192 -1.59 2.03 -6.77
CA TYR A 192 -1.94 3.44 -6.95
C TYR A 192 -3.39 3.79 -6.63
N VAL A 193 -4.30 2.81 -6.67
CA VAL A 193 -5.74 3.06 -6.44
C VAL A 193 -6.22 2.40 -5.16
N THR A 194 -6.06 1.08 -5.07
CA THR A 194 -6.73 0.29 -4.04
C THR A 194 -6.16 0.54 -2.65
N ILE A 195 -4.83 0.57 -2.51
CA ILE A 195 -4.16 0.75 -1.22
C ILE A 195 -4.31 2.19 -0.68
N PRO A 196 -4.11 3.25 -1.48
CA PRO A 196 -4.34 4.62 -1.04
C PRO A 196 -5.79 4.84 -0.61
N GLU A 197 -6.77 4.32 -1.36
CA GLU A 197 -8.19 4.39 -1.00
C GLU A 197 -8.46 3.67 0.33
N PHE A 198 -7.92 2.46 0.50
CA PHE A 198 -8.05 1.71 1.75
C PHE A 198 -7.46 2.46 2.96
N LEU A 199 -6.26 3.01 2.81
CA LEU A 199 -5.60 3.80 3.85
C LEU A 199 -6.37 5.09 4.16
N TYR A 200 -6.93 5.73 3.13
CA TYR A 200 -7.76 6.92 3.30
C TYR A 200 -9.01 6.61 4.11
N GLN A 201 -9.76 5.57 3.75
CA GLN A 201 -10.98 5.16 4.45
C GLN A 201 -10.72 4.82 5.93
N ILE A 202 -9.59 4.17 6.24
CA ILE A 202 -9.21 3.87 7.63
C ILE A 202 -8.83 5.14 8.40
N ARG A 203 -8.14 6.10 7.77
CA ARG A 203 -7.67 7.32 8.42
C ARG A 203 -8.76 8.40 8.54
N PHE A 204 -9.76 8.38 7.67
CA PHE A 204 -10.85 9.35 7.63
C PHE A 204 -11.51 9.62 9.00
N PRO A 205 -11.95 8.61 9.78
CA PRO A 205 -12.55 8.85 11.09
C PRO A 205 -11.60 9.50 12.11
N PHE A 206 -10.29 9.22 12.03
CA PHE A 206 -9.30 9.83 12.92
C PHE A 206 -9.04 11.30 12.54
N MET A 207 -9.02 11.63 11.25
CA MET A 207 -8.87 12.99 10.78
C MET A 207 -10.06 13.87 11.18
N THR A 208 -11.28 13.36 11.06
CA THR A 208 -12.50 14.09 11.46
C THR A 208 -12.60 14.25 12.97
N LEU A 209 -12.21 13.23 13.75
CA LEU A 209 -12.12 13.33 15.21
C LEU A 209 -11.08 14.37 15.65
N THR A 210 -9.91 14.37 15.01
CA THR A 210 -8.87 15.38 15.32
C THR A 210 -9.40 16.77 15.01
N LEU A 211 -9.99 16.98 13.84
CA LEU A 211 -10.58 18.27 13.46
C LEU A 211 -11.68 18.72 14.45
N SER A 212 -12.55 17.82 14.90
CA SER A 212 -13.60 18.16 15.88
C SER A 212 -13.04 18.52 17.25
N LEU A 213 -12.00 17.82 17.73
CA LEU A 213 -11.31 18.17 18.99
C LEU A 213 -10.64 19.55 18.90
N TRP A 214 -10.03 19.87 17.76
CA TRP A 214 -9.44 21.19 17.53
C TRP A 214 -10.51 22.30 17.53
N LEU A 215 -11.63 22.10 16.84
CA LEU A 215 -12.74 23.07 16.85
C LEU A 215 -13.34 23.24 18.25
N LEU A 216 -13.52 22.15 19.00
CA LEU A 216 -14.03 22.19 20.37
C LEU A 216 -13.09 22.95 21.31
N SER A 217 -11.78 22.72 21.19
CA SER A 217 -10.75 23.42 21.96
C SER A 217 -10.76 24.92 21.68
N LEU A 218 -10.81 25.32 20.40
CA LEU A 218 -10.91 26.74 20.03
C LEU A 218 -12.21 27.39 20.55
N LEU A 219 -13.34 26.69 20.42
CA LEU A 219 -14.62 27.17 20.94
C LEU A 219 -14.59 27.36 22.45
N TYR A 220 -13.97 26.44 23.19
CA TYR A 220 -13.81 26.53 24.65
C TYR A 220 -12.97 27.75 25.06
N LEU A 221 -11.86 28.02 24.36
CA LEU A 221 -11.02 29.20 24.62
C LEU A 221 -11.79 30.50 24.35
N ILE A 222 -12.52 30.59 23.23
CA ILE A 222 -13.37 31.75 22.91
C ILE A 222 -14.44 31.94 23.99
N HIS A 223 -15.10 30.88 24.41
CA HIS A 223 -16.14 30.93 25.45
C HIS A 223 -15.60 31.49 26.78
N ILE A 224 -14.42 31.06 27.23
CA ILE A 224 -13.79 31.63 28.44
C ILE A 224 -13.45 33.11 28.23
N MET A 225 -12.90 33.49 27.07
CA MET A 225 -12.55 34.89 26.79
C MET A 225 -13.79 35.79 26.79
N VAL A 226 -14.89 35.35 26.16
CA VAL A 226 -16.16 36.09 26.13
C VAL A 226 -16.75 36.19 27.54
N ILE A 227 -16.83 35.09 28.30
CA ILE A 227 -17.33 35.13 29.69
C ILE A 227 -16.49 36.09 30.55
N ARG A 228 -15.16 36.07 30.42
CA ARG A 228 -14.29 36.98 31.16
C ARG A 228 -14.54 38.43 30.76
N LEU A 229 -14.70 38.71 29.46
CA LEU A 229 -15.00 40.05 28.96
C LEU A 229 -16.38 40.54 29.40
N ASP A 230 -17.41 39.70 29.33
CA ASP A 230 -18.78 40.01 29.78
C ASP A 230 -18.83 40.22 31.29
N LEU A 231 -18.15 39.39 32.09
CA LEU A 231 -18.05 39.61 33.54
C LEU A 231 -17.34 40.92 33.85
N LEU A 232 -16.28 41.28 33.12
CA LEU A 232 -15.61 42.57 33.26
C LEU A 232 -16.52 43.73 32.83
N HIS A 233 -17.31 43.55 31.77
CA HIS A 233 -18.22 44.56 31.22
C HIS A 233 -19.43 44.79 32.14
N ILE A 234 -20.05 43.74 32.66
CA ILE A 234 -21.14 43.84 33.65
C ILE A 234 -20.59 44.43 34.95
N LYS A 235 -19.41 44.00 35.41
CA LYS A 235 -18.81 44.55 36.64
C LYS A 235 -18.42 46.02 36.49
N SER A 236 -17.98 46.48 35.32
CA SER A 236 -17.71 47.90 35.08
C SER A 236 -18.99 48.73 35.09
N HIS A 237 -20.11 48.20 34.58
CA HIS A 237 -21.42 48.84 34.65
C HIS A 237 -22.05 48.80 36.06
N LEU A 238 -21.84 47.71 36.80
CA LEU A 238 -22.34 47.55 38.18
C LEU A 238 -21.48 48.31 39.19
N HIS A 239 -20.20 48.58 38.86
CA HIS A 239 -19.44 49.65 39.48
C HIS A 239 -19.98 50.98 38.97
N SER A 240 -21.20 51.29 39.42
CA SER A 240 -21.84 52.57 39.22
C SER A 240 -20.89 53.70 39.60
N PRO A 241 -21.06 54.90 39.02
CA PRO A 241 -20.21 56.07 39.27
C PRO A 241 -20.43 56.67 40.67
N SER A 242 -20.46 55.83 41.70
CA SER A 242 -20.47 56.18 43.12
C SER A 242 -19.14 56.78 43.56
N SER A 243 -18.05 56.55 42.79
CA SER A 243 -16.74 57.11 43.11
C SER A 243 -16.70 58.64 43.08
N HIS A 244 -17.57 59.31 42.30
CA HIS A 244 -17.63 60.78 42.28
C HIS A 244 -18.69 61.37 43.21
N ARG A 245 -19.58 60.55 43.81
CA ARG A 245 -20.63 61.01 44.75
C ARG A 245 -20.27 60.81 46.21
N ILE A 246 -19.04 60.42 46.52
CA ILE A 246 -18.51 60.53 47.88
C ILE A 246 -18.15 62.00 48.08
N ALA A 247 -19.08 62.78 48.63
CA ALA A 247 -18.76 64.10 49.16
C ALA A 247 -17.63 63.93 50.18
N ALA A 248 -16.52 64.66 50.06
CA ALA A 248 -15.41 64.59 51.02
C ALA A 248 -15.86 64.80 52.49
N GLN A 249 -17.02 65.42 52.69
CA GLN A 249 -17.68 65.59 53.98
C GLN A 249 -18.16 64.25 54.60
N SER A 250 -18.57 63.24 53.82
CA SER A 250 -18.98 61.94 54.36
C SER A 250 -17.79 61.08 54.82
N LEU A 251 -16.60 61.27 54.24
CA LEU A 251 -15.34 60.67 54.72
C LEU A 251 -14.89 61.26 56.05
N LEU A 252 -15.06 62.58 56.26
CA LEU A 252 -14.79 63.23 57.55
C LEU A 252 -15.82 62.85 58.63
N ALA A 253 -17.08 62.61 58.25
CA ALA A 253 -18.08 62.07 59.17
C ALA A 253 -17.74 60.62 59.56
N ALA A 254 -17.38 59.76 58.60
CA ALA A 254 -16.97 58.38 58.89
C ALA A 254 -15.69 58.29 59.74
N ALA A 255 -14.72 59.20 59.56
CA ALA A 255 -13.54 59.29 60.43
C ALA A 255 -13.91 59.64 61.89
N ARG A 256 -15.01 60.36 62.12
CA ARG A 256 -15.57 60.57 63.48
C ARG A 256 -16.32 59.34 64.00
N VAL A 257 -17.00 58.58 63.14
CA VAL A 257 -17.72 57.34 63.53
C VAL A 257 -16.75 56.17 63.80
N ASN A 258 -15.59 56.12 63.15
CA ASN A 258 -14.52 55.14 63.45
C ASN A 258 -13.97 55.27 64.89
N LYS A 259 -14.24 56.40 65.56
CA LYS A 259 -13.95 56.58 66.99
C LYS A 259 -15.05 56.01 67.91
N LEU A 260 -16.24 55.74 67.37
CA LEU A 260 -17.42 55.25 68.10
C LEU A 260 -17.69 53.76 67.88
N ASN A 261 -17.31 53.16 66.74
CA ASN A 261 -17.59 51.74 66.46
C ASN A 261 -16.44 50.78 66.86
N ARG A 262 -15.59 51.18 67.80
CA ARG A 262 -14.55 50.34 68.41
C ARG A 262 -15.12 49.36 69.44
N VAL A 263 -16.37 48.92 69.25
CA VAL A 263 -17.05 47.94 70.08
C VAL A 263 -17.85 47.01 69.16
N LEU A 264 -17.52 45.73 69.24
CA LEU A 264 -18.23 44.55 68.74
C LEU A 264 -17.93 44.04 67.31
N TYR A 265 -16.89 43.19 67.28
CA TYR A 265 -16.86 41.84 66.70
C TYR A 265 -17.62 41.58 65.38
N LEU A 266 -16.85 41.38 64.31
CA LEU A 266 -17.25 40.60 63.15
C LEU A 266 -16.20 39.49 62.91
N GLN A 267 -16.59 38.24 63.17
CA GLN A 267 -16.29 37.07 62.34
C GLN A 267 -17.46 36.93 61.34
N PRO A 268 -17.27 36.40 60.13
CA PRO A 268 -16.47 35.22 59.76
C PRO A 268 -15.22 35.49 58.90
#